data_AF-A0A7W0WTT0-F1
#
_entry.id   AF-A0A7W0WTT0-F1
#
_cell.length_a   1.000
_cell.length_b   1.000
_cell.length_c   1.000
_cell.angle_alpha   90.00
_cell.angle_beta   90.00
_cell.angle_gamma   90.00
#
_symmetry.space_group_name_H-M   'P 1'
#
loop_
_entity.id
_entity.type
_entity.pdbx_description
1 polymer ?
#
loop_
_entity_poly.entity_id
_entity_poly.type
_entity_poly.pdbx_seq_one_letter_code
_entity_poly.pdbx_strand_id
1 'polypeptide(L)'
;MGFEQEQRAALRILEGIEEGTMNTNDSYGLVEDADPALVYLIFTWLRKRYAEHTNSDAVIGRLVEVSNRPKVAKMMKEGQADPIVQWFEETYSYKDLDKKQFVELVIEKLEG
;
A
#
# COMPACT_ATOMS: atom_id res chain seq x y z
N MET A 1 -13.36 15.64 5.44
CA MET A 1 -13.73 15.15 4.10
C MET A 1 -12.56 14.44 3.39
N GLY A 2 -11.30 14.57 3.86
CA GLY A 2 -10.14 13.82 3.35
C GLY A 2 -10.14 12.34 3.73
N PHE A 3 -10.29 12.04 5.03
CA PHE A 3 -10.20 10.68 5.59
C PHE A 3 -10.89 9.58 4.77
N GLU A 4 -12.21 9.71 4.55
CA GLU A 4 -12.98 8.68 3.83
C GLU A 4 -12.57 8.56 2.36
N GLN A 5 -12.12 9.66 1.75
CA GLN A 5 -11.67 9.67 0.35
C GLN A 5 -10.32 8.98 0.23
N GLU A 6 -9.39 9.29 1.14
CA GLU A 6 -8.08 8.64 1.22
C GLU A 6 -8.23 7.14 1.54
N GLN A 7 -9.13 6.78 2.47
CA GLN A 7 -9.39 5.38 2.81
C GLN A 7 -9.91 4.59 1.63
N ARG A 8 -10.84 5.17 0.85
CA ARG A 8 -11.33 4.54 -0.38
C ARG A 8 -10.24 4.43 -1.44
N ALA A 9 -9.40 5.45 -1.60
CA ALA A 9 -8.30 5.42 -2.56
C ALA A 9 -7.26 4.35 -2.20
N ALA A 10 -6.85 4.29 -0.93
CA ALA A 10 -5.93 3.30 -0.40
C ALA A 10 -6.44 1.87 -0.53
N LEU A 11 -7.69 1.62 -0.14
CA LEU A 11 -8.33 0.31 -0.33
C LEU A 11 -8.39 -0.07 -1.80
N ARG A 12 -8.71 0.88 -2.67
CA ARG A 12 -8.76 0.64 -4.11
C ARG A 12 -7.39 0.29 -4.70
N ILE A 13 -6.31 0.91 -4.22
CA ILE A 13 -4.93 0.52 -4.60
C ILE A 13 -4.65 -0.91 -4.17
N LEU A 14 -4.93 -1.23 -2.90
CA LEU A 14 -4.67 -2.55 -2.33
C LEU A 14 -5.45 -3.65 -3.07
N GLU A 15 -6.76 -3.48 -3.23
CA GLU A 15 -7.65 -4.42 -3.92
C GLU A 15 -7.33 -4.52 -5.41
N GLY A 16 -6.99 -3.40 -6.05
CA GLY A 16 -6.60 -3.37 -7.46
C GLY A 16 -5.36 -4.22 -7.75
N ILE A 17 -4.37 -4.21 -6.83
CA ILE A 17 -3.17 -5.04 -6.94
C ILE A 17 -3.46 -6.50 -6.56
N GLU A 18 -4.20 -6.70 -5.48
CA GLU A 18 -4.58 -8.02 -4.96
C GLU A 18 -5.40 -8.84 -5.97
N GLU A 19 -6.50 -8.27 -6.45
CA GLU A 19 -7.43 -8.95 -7.35
C GLU A 19 -7.05 -8.82 -8.82
N GLY A 20 -6.19 -7.84 -9.16
CA GLY A 20 -5.85 -7.53 -10.55
C GLY A 20 -7.01 -6.90 -11.32
N THR A 21 -7.94 -6.27 -10.60
CA THR A 21 -9.14 -5.62 -11.16
C THR A 21 -8.84 -4.25 -11.77
N MET A 22 -7.63 -3.72 -11.55
CA MET A 22 -7.18 -2.45 -12.12
C MET A 22 -6.02 -2.65 -13.11
N ASN A 23 -6.10 -1.93 -14.23
CA ASN A 23 -4.98 -1.87 -15.16
C ASN A 23 -3.83 -1.03 -14.56
N THR A 24 -2.62 -1.24 -15.06
CA THR A 24 -1.40 -0.63 -14.51
C THR A 24 -1.43 0.91 -14.52
N ASN A 25 -2.13 1.52 -15.47
CA ASN A 25 -2.21 2.99 -15.58
C ASN A 25 -3.16 3.59 -14.53
N ASP A 26 -4.30 2.95 -14.28
CA ASP A 26 -5.24 3.39 -13.25
C ASP A 26 -4.64 3.20 -11.85
N SER A 27 -3.94 2.09 -11.62
CA SER A 27 -3.18 1.85 -10.37
C SER A 27 -2.10 2.90 -10.17
N TYR A 28 -1.42 3.30 -11.24
CA TYR A 28 -0.37 4.29 -11.18
C TYR A 28 -0.88 5.67 -10.77
N GLY A 29 -1.98 6.15 -11.37
CA GLY A 29 -2.54 7.45 -11.01
C GLY A 29 -2.92 7.54 -9.52
N LEU A 30 -3.56 6.49 -8.99
CA LEU A 30 -3.89 6.45 -7.56
C LEU A 30 -2.66 6.39 -6.67
N VAL A 31 -1.64 5.62 -7.05
CA VAL A 31 -0.39 5.52 -6.27
C VAL A 31 0.39 6.83 -6.29
N GLU A 32 0.41 7.56 -7.41
CA GLU A 32 1.13 8.82 -7.53
C GLU A 32 0.53 9.98 -6.73
N ASP A 33 -0.78 9.96 -6.52
CA ASP A 33 -1.52 10.98 -5.78
C ASP A 33 -1.59 10.67 -4.27
N ALA A 34 -1.22 9.44 -3.87
CA ALA A 34 -1.23 8.99 -2.49
C ALA A 34 0.01 9.44 -1.70
N ASP A 35 -0.10 9.43 -0.37
CA ASP A 35 1.04 9.68 0.51
C ASP A 35 2.14 8.60 0.35
N PRO A 36 3.43 8.97 0.24
CA PRO A 36 4.53 8.02 0.09
C PRO A 36 4.60 6.95 1.19
N ALA A 37 4.33 7.29 2.45
CA ALA A 37 4.35 6.35 3.57
C ALA A 37 3.22 5.33 3.43
N LEU A 38 2.02 5.79 3.06
CA LEU A 38 0.88 4.92 2.78
C LEU A 38 1.18 3.92 1.64
N VAL A 39 1.77 4.39 0.54
CA VAL A 39 2.18 3.53 -0.58
C VAL A 39 3.17 2.46 -0.13
N TYR A 40 4.20 2.86 0.62
CA TYR A 40 5.21 1.93 1.14
C TYR A 40 4.57 0.86 2.04
N LEU A 41 3.71 1.28 2.97
CA LEU A 41 3.04 0.39 3.91
C LEU A 41 2.13 -0.59 3.16
N ILE A 42 1.32 -0.14 2.19
CA ILE A 42 0.45 -1.02 1.37
C ILE A 42 1.27 -2.06 0.63
N PHE A 43 2.37 -1.65 -0.01
CA PHE A 43 3.21 -2.57 -0.78
C PHE A 43 3.90 -3.59 0.13
N THR A 44 4.31 -3.15 1.32
CA THR A 44 4.94 -4.02 2.33
C THR A 44 3.92 -5.00 2.91
N TRP A 45 2.70 -4.54 3.17
CA TRP A 45 1.59 -5.39 3.64
C TRP A 45 1.28 -6.48 2.61
N LEU A 46 1.10 -6.12 1.33
CA LEU A 46 0.86 -7.08 0.25
C LEU A 46 2.00 -8.10 0.13
N ARG A 47 3.26 -7.65 0.14
CA ARG A 47 4.43 -8.56 0.09
C ARG A 47 4.45 -9.55 1.25
N LYS A 48 4.22 -9.07 2.48
CA LYS A 48 4.26 -9.92 3.68
C LYS A 48 3.06 -10.87 3.75
N ARG A 49 1.87 -10.41 3.33
CA ARG A 49 0.63 -11.20 3.35
C ARG A 49 0.65 -12.31 2.30
N TYR A 50 1.20 -12.04 1.13
CA TYR A 50 1.21 -12.95 -0.01
C TYR A 50 2.47 -13.81 -0.13
N ALA A 51 3.49 -13.61 0.70
CA ALA A 51 4.75 -14.38 0.65
C ALA A 51 4.56 -15.90 0.59
N GLU A 52 3.57 -16.45 1.29
CA GLU A 52 3.29 -17.89 1.37
C GLU A 52 1.91 -18.26 0.78
N HIS A 53 1.26 -17.33 0.08
CA HIS A 53 -0.08 -17.55 -0.48
C HIS A 53 0.01 -18.22 -1.86
N THR A 54 -1.00 -19.04 -2.19
CA THR A 54 -1.15 -19.66 -3.52
C THR A 54 -1.21 -18.67 -4.69
N ASN A 55 -1.52 -17.41 -4.43
CA ASN A 55 -1.64 -16.35 -5.42
C ASN A 55 -0.43 -15.41 -5.42
N SER A 56 0.65 -15.78 -4.70
CA SER A 56 1.85 -14.96 -4.52
C SER A 56 2.38 -14.43 -5.85
N ASP A 57 2.63 -15.31 -6.82
CA ASP A 57 3.24 -14.93 -8.09
C ASP A 57 2.44 -13.85 -8.84
N ALA A 58 1.10 -13.95 -8.81
CA ALA A 58 0.23 -12.98 -9.48
C ALA A 58 0.25 -11.61 -8.77
N VAL A 59 0.11 -11.60 -7.44
CA VAL A 59 0.07 -10.36 -6.64
C VAL A 59 1.44 -9.69 -6.62
N ILE A 60 2.50 -10.45 -6.39
CA ILE A 60 3.88 -9.95 -6.39
C ILE A 60 4.29 -9.47 -7.78
N GLY A 61 3.89 -10.17 -8.85
CA GLY A 61 4.14 -9.74 -10.23
C GLY A 61 3.57 -8.35 -10.52
N ARG A 62 2.29 -8.11 -10.19
CA ARG A 62 1.65 -6.80 -10.35
C ARG A 62 2.29 -5.72 -9.48
N LEU A 63 2.63 -6.07 -8.24
CA LEU A 63 3.30 -5.15 -7.33
C LEU A 63 4.67 -4.72 -7.88
N VAL A 64 5.46 -5.64 -8.42
CA VAL A 64 6.73 -5.34 -9.09
C VAL A 64 6.52 -4.47 -10.33
N GLU A 65 5.50 -4.76 -11.14
CA GLU A 65 5.16 -3.96 -12.33
C GLU A 65 4.88 -2.49 -11.97
N VAL A 66 4.06 -2.24 -10.93
CA VAL A 66 3.77 -0.89 -10.46
C VAL A 66 5.01 -0.24 -9.83
N SER A 67 5.79 -1.01 -9.06
CA SER A 67 7.02 -0.54 -8.39
C SER A 67 8.12 -0.10 -9.36
N ASN A 68 8.17 -0.69 -10.56
CA ASN A 68 9.21 -0.40 -11.56
C ASN A 68 9.08 0.97 -12.21
N ARG A 69 8.00 1.72 -11.96
CA ARG A 69 7.85 3.09 -12.44
C ARG A 69 8.78 4.02 -11.64
N PRO A 70 9.57 4.91 -12.28
CA PRO A 70 10.55 5.74 -11.57
C PRO A 70 9.98 6.58 -10.43
N LYS A 71 8.77 7.14 -10.59
CA LYS A 71 8.13 7.94 -9.55
C LYS A 71 7.65 7.08 -8.38
N VAL A 72 7.05 5.91 -8.62
CA VAL A 72 6.68 4.96 -7.56
C VAL A 72 7.91 4.46 -6.82
N ALA A 73 8.99 4.12 -7.53
CA ALA A 73 10.24 3.71 -6.90
C ALA A 73 10.84 4.80 -6.00
N LYS A 74 10.67 6.08 -6.38
CA LYS A 74 11.06 7.23 -5.55
C LYS A 74 10.16 7.36 -4.32
N MET A 75 8.83 7.29 -4.50
CA MET A 75 7.86 7.32 -3.40
C MET A 75 8.09 6.19 -2.39
N MET A 76 8.41 4.98 -2.86
CA MET A 76 8.74 3.86 -1.98
C MET A 76 9.96 4.15 -1.09
N LYS A 77 10.98 4.85 -1.62
CA LYS A 77 12.16 5.25 -0.83
C LYS A 77 11.84 6.36 0.16
N GLU A 78 11.03 7.34 -0.25
CA GLU A 78 10.60 8.44 0.60
C GLU A 78 9.71 7.93 1.74
N GLY A 79 8.70 7.12 1.41
CA GLY A 79 7.81 6.48 2.37
C GLY A 79 8.53 5.59 3.36
N GLN A 80 9.53 4.81 2.92
CA GLN A 80 10.33 3.98 3.83
C GLN A 80 11.02 4.80 4.94
N ALA A 81 11.40 6.04 4.63
CA ALA A 81 12.08 6.93 5.60
C ALA A 81 11.09 7.70 6.49
N ASP A 82 9.79 7.50 6.31
CA ASP A 82 8.76 8.22 7.06
C ASP A 82 8.63 7.69 8.50
N PRO A 83 8.56 8.57 9.52
CA PRO A 83 8.36 8.18 10.92
C PRO A 83 7.10 7.32 11.17
N ILE A 84 6.06 7.47 10.36
CA ILE A 84 4.82 6.67 10.47
C ILE A 84 5.11 5.21 10.14
N VAL A 85 5.99 4.94 9.18
CA VAL A 85 6.42 3.57 8.87
C VAL A 85 7.09 2.96 10.09
N GLN A 86 8.07 3.66 10.67
CA GLN A 86 8.76 3.17 11.85
C GLN A 86 7.78 2.90 13.01
N TRP A 87 6.88 3.86 13.30
CA TRP A 87 5.85 3.69 14.32
C TRP A 87 4.99 2.44 14.07
N PHE A 88 4.55 2.22 12.82
CA PHE A 88 3.74 1.07 12.48
C PHE A 88 4.50 -0.23 12.71
N GLU A 89 5.76 -0.32 12.24
CA GLU A 89 6.56 -1.54 12.35
C GLU A 89 6.99 -1.86 13.79
N GLU A 90 7.08 -0.86 14.67
CA GLU A 90 7.34 -1.03 16.09
C GLU A 90 6.08 -1.43 16.88
N THR A 91 4.90 -1.00 16.42
CA THR A 91 3.64 -1.17 17.17
C THR A 91 2.80 -2.35 16.68
N TYR A 92 2.86 -2.66 15.39
CA TYR A 92 1.97 -3.61 14.72
C TYR A 92 2.72 -4.61 13.84
N SER A 93 2.14 -5.80 13.71
CA SER A 93 2.54 -6.80 12.73
C SER A 93 1.64 -6.70 11.51
N TYR A 94 2.22 -6.65 10.32
CA TYR A 94 1.49 -6.69 9.04
C TYR A 94 0.63 -7.94 8.86
N LYS A 95 0.87 -9.00 9.64
CA LYS A 95 0.09 -10.25 9.57
C LYS A 95 -1.17 -10.21 10.44
N ASP A 96 -1.25 -9.26 11.38
CA ASP A 96 -2.27 -9.27 12.43
C ASP A 96 -3.49 -8.43 12.05
N LEU A 97 -3.35 -7.54 11.05
CA LEU A 97 -4.39 -6.63 10.58
C LEU A 97 -4.96 -7.11 9.25
N ASP A 98 -6.29 -7.11 9.13
CA ASP A 98 -6.94 -7.23 7.83
C ASP A 98 -6.74 -5.97 6.98
N LYS A 99 -7.05 -6.03 5.68
CA LYS A 99 -6.83 -4.91 4.75
C LYS A 99 -7.52 -3.62 5.17
N LYS A 100 -8.73 -3.71 5.73
CA LYS A 100 -9.52 -2.53 6.11
C LYS A 100 -8.98 -1.91 7.38
N GLN A 101 -8.72 -2.74 8.40
CA GLN A 101 -8.12 -2.32 9.66
C GLN A 101 -6.75 -1.68 9.42
N PHE A 102 -5.94 -2.31 8.57
CA PHE A 102 -4.61 -1.80 8.19
C PHE A 102 -4.72 -0.41 7.54
N VAL A 103 -5.56 -0.25 6.52
CA VAL A 103 -5.71 1.04 5.82
C VAL A 103 -6.29 2.11 6.75
N GLU A 104 -7.31 1.78 7.53
CA GLU A 104 -7.94 2.70 8.50
C GLU A 104 -6.92 3.22 9.52
N LEU A 105 -6.15 2.32 10.11
CA LEU A 105 -5.13 2.66 11.11
C LEU A 105 -4.03 3.57 10.56
N VAL A 106 -3.53 3.28 9.35
CA VAL A 106 -2.46 4.07 8.73
C VAL A 106 -2.95 5.46 8.37
N ILE A 107 -4.16 5.58 7.82
CA ILE A 107 -4.73 6.87 7.45
C ILE A 107 -5.11 7.68 8.68
N GLU A 108 -5.62 7.04 9.74
CA GLU A 108 -5.86 7.72 11.02
C GLU A 108 -4.57 8.34 11.53
N LYS A 109 -3.46 7.60 11.43
CA LYS A 109 -2.16 8.11 11.83
C LYS A 109 -1.62 9.24 10.95
N LEU A 110 -1.94 9.24 9.65
CA LEU A 110 -1.53 10.27 8.71
C LEU A 110 -2.34 11.57 8.88
N GLU A 111 -3.64 11.46 9.19
CA GLU A 111 -4.51 12.62 9.36
C GLU A 111 -4.50 13.21 10.79
N GLY A 112 -4.19 12.41 11.83
CA GLY A 112 -4.04 12.91 13.22
C GLY A 112 -4.16 11.86 14.33
#